data_AF-A0AAW6ESA0-F1
#
_entry.id   AF-A0AAW6ESA0-F1
#
_cell.length_a   1.000
_cell.length_b   1.000
_cell.length_c   1.000
_cell.angle_alpha   90.00
_cell.angle_beta   90.00
_cell.angle_gamma   90.00
#
_symmetry.space_group_name_H-M   'P 1'
#
loop_
_entity.id
_entity.type
_entity.pdbx_description
1 polymer ?
#
loop_
_entity_poly.entity_id
_entity_poly.type
_entity_poly.pdbx_seq_one_letter_code
_entity_poly.pdbx_strand_id
1 'polypeptide(L)'
;MTKQLEIDYAFGYVYDKSKLVVMYPVGSNIIDENEYEMEVEVAFLEDGIEVAFEESDIKEANDTIKPLEMFLMKPSKIIPFVTSIKDYESKEENKKLLKEFDEEYKVKESYINKGYEIRDVYHVFENVVKYIPQENLDTLNILKIEKEKFDMDKFIETTKNNLDEAINSELIPVNMEKSNLTNRLFLKTSKDTSAKYVVFGTDISTYSEGILCANKEIIKDMDVDMGDLELSNTKDVGYLIEEVDGYLTFKISNYNSQTPNGNQLAQIVDYSGVFKKMMIDFIGQFIK
;
A
#
# COMPACT_ATOMS: atom_id res chain seq x y z
N MET A 1 -6.20 24.18 42.13
CA MET A 1 -6.59 23.74 40.78
C MET A 1 -6.30 22.26 40.73
N THR A 2 -7.23 21.47 40.21
CA THR A 2 -6.97 20.05 39.96
C THR A 2 -5.89 19.99 38.89
N LYS A 3 -4.81 19.24 39.14
CA LYS A 3 -3.74 19.08 38.16
C LYS A 3 -4.30 18.26 36.99
N GLN A 4 -4.04 18.70 35.77
CA GLN A 4 -4.55 18.07 34.56
C GLN A 4 -3.38 17.54 33.74
N LEU A 5 -3.58 16.38 33.11
CA LEU A 5 -2.64 15.75 32.21
C LEU A 5 -3.09 15.99 30.77
N GLU A 6 -2.14 16.34 29.90
CA GLU A 6 -2.28 16.33 28.45
C GLU A 6 -1.60 15.07 27.92
N ILE A 7 -2.36 14.18 27.27
CA ILE A 7 -1.89 12.91 26.72
C ILE A 7 -1.90 13.03 25.20
N ASP A 8 -0.74 12.89 24.56
CA ASP A 8 -0.60 12.97 23.11
C ASP A 8 -0.61 11.57 22.48
N TYR A 9 -1.42 11.40 21.45
CA TYR A 9 -1.60 10.14 20.75
C TYR A 9 -1.03 10.17 19.33
N ALA A 10 -0.60 9.00 18.87
CA ALA A 10 -0.18 8.79 17.49
C ALA A 10 -0.61 7.41 16.98
N PHE A 11 -0.84 7.32 15.69
CA PHE A 11 -0.97 6.04 15.00
C PHE A 11 0.39 5.56 14.50
N GLY A 12 0.75 4.34 14.86
CA GLY A 12 1.87 3.61 14.32
C GLY A 12 1.43 2.69 13.19
N TYR A 13 1.82 3.03 11.97
CA TYR A 13 1.60 2.25 10.77
C TYR A 13 2.73 1.22 10.61
N VAL A 14 2.40 -0.07 10.67
CA VAL A 14 3.38 -1.16 10.71
C VAL A 14 3.70 -1.63 9.29
N TYR A 15 4.95 -1.48 8.87
CA TYR A 15 5.49 -1.97 7.60
C TYR A 15 6.46 -3.13 7.85
N ASP A 16 5.94 -4.35 7.81
CA ASP A 16 6.67 -5.56 8.21
C ASP A 16 7.94 -5.83 7.39
N LYS A 17 7.87 -5.57 6.09
CA LYS A 17 8.98 -5.80 5.14
C LYS A 17 10.14 -4.82 5.34
N SER A 18 9.82 -3.62 5.78
CA SER A 18 10.79 -2.59 6.12
C SER A 18 11.27 -2.68 7.57
N LYS A 19 10.64 -3.55 8.39
CA LYS A 19 10.80 -3.56 9.86
C LYS A 19 10.69 -2.14 10.42
N LEU A 20 9.61 -1.45 10.06
CA LEU A 20 9.40 -0.05 10.40
C LEU A 20 7.99 0.15 10.96
N VAL A 21 7.86 0.99 11.99
CA VAL A 21 6.60 1.57 12.44
C VAL A 21 6.68 3.08 12.21
N VAL A 22 5.79 3.61 11.37
CA VAL A 22 5.71 5.04 11.06
C VAL A 22 4.67 5.69 11.97
N MET A 23 5.10 6.64 12.77
CA MET A 23 4.28 7.35 13.75
C MET A 23 3.71 8.63 13.14
N TYR A 24 2.38 8.72 13.10
CA TYR A 24 1.64 9.92 12.74
C TYR A 24 0.88 10.46 13.96
N PRO A 25 1.10 11.71 14.40
CA PRO A 25 0.37 12.29 15.54
C PRO A 25 -1.10 12.55 15.16
N VAL A 26 -2.03 12.21 16.06
CA VAL A 26 -3.48 12.26 15.75
C VAL A 26 -4.30 13.12 16.70
N GLY A 27 -3.74 13.52 17.83
CA GLY A 27 -4.42 14.42 18.76
C GLY A 27 -3.92 14.31 20.17
N SER A 28 -4.58 15.05 21.06
CA SER A 28 -4.29 15.06 22.49
C SER A 28 -5.58 15.06 23.30
N ASN A 29 -5.59 14.36 24.43
CA ASN A 29 -6.68 14.41 25.41
C ASN A 29 -6.24 15.13 26.68
N ILE A 30 -7.17 15.81 27.35
CA ILE A 30 -6.93 16.48 28.64
C ILE A 30 -7.78 15.78 29.70
N ILE A 31 -7.13 15.24 30.73
CA ILE A 31 -7.79 14.51 31.82
C ILE A 31 -7.33 15.04 33.18
N ASP A 32 -8.24 15.07 34.15
CA ASP A 32 -7.87 15.38 35.52
C ASP A 32 -6.97 14.25 36.07
N GLU A 33 -5.82 14.60 36.68
CA GLU A 33 -4.84 13.61 37.16
C GLU A 33 -5.44 12.64 38.19
N ASN A 34 -6.48 13.07 38.92
CA ASN A 34 -7.20 12.23 39.88
C ASN A 34 -8.18 11.25 39.24
N GLU A 35 -8.57 11.48 37.99
CA GLU A 35 -9.48 10.62 37.21
C GLU A 35 -8.71 9.74 36.21
N TYR A 36 -7.40 9.96 36.06
CA TYR A 36 -6.56 9.17 35.18
C TYR A 36 -6.36 7.75 35.70
N GLU A 37 -6.90 6.78 34.97
CA GLU A 37 -6.69 5.35 35.21
C GLU A 37 -5.94 4.73 34.02
N MET A 38 -4.65 4.43 34.22
CA MET A 38 -3.78 3.87 33.17
C MET A 38 -4.33 2.58 32.57
N GLU A 39 -4.87 1.69 33.39
CA GLU A 39 -5.43 0.40 32.94
C GLU A 39 -6.63 0.62 32.00
N VAL A 40 -7.45 1.64 32.25
CA VAL A 40 -8.59 2.01 31.41
C VAL A 40 -8.09 2.57 30.08
N GLU A 41 -7.11 3.48 30.12
CA GLU A 41 -6.50 4.04 28.91
C GLU A 41 -5.89 2.95 28.01
N VAL A 42 -5.15 2.01 28.62
CA VAL A 42 -4.58 0.86 27.93
C VAL A 42 -5.67 0.00 27.28
N ALA A 43 -6.73 -0.33 28.03
CA ALA A 43 -7.83 -1.13 27.51
C ALA A 43 -8.51 -0.48 26.28
N PHE A 44 -8.74 0.84 26.33
CA PHE A 44 -9.28 1.57 25.17
C PHE A 44 -8.37 1.48 23.94
N LEU A 45 -7.06 1.61 24.11
CA LEU A 45 -6.11 1.49 23.00
C LEU A 45 -5.96 0.05 22.48
N GLU A 46 -6.17 -0.96 23.32
CA GLU A 46 -6.17 -2.38 22.91
C GLU A 46 -7.39 -2.75 22.06
N ASP A 47 -8.53 -2.10 22.27
CA ASP A 47 -9.76 -2.32 21.50
C ASP A 47 -9.66 -1.85 20.03
N GLY A 48 -8.64 -1.06 19.69
CA GLY A 48 -8.33 -0.64 18.32
C GLY A 48 -8.63 0.84 18.04
N ILE A 49 -8.13 1.34 16.91
CA ILE A 49 -8.23 2.76 16.58
C ILE A 49 -9.67 3.20 16.31
N GLU A 50 -10.50 2.30 15.78
CA GLU A 50 -11.90 2.55 15.43
C GLU A 50 -12.79 2.74 16.66
N VAL A 51 -12.34 2.24 17.82
CA VAL A 51 -13.02 2.41 19.10
C VAL A 51 -12.47 3.62 19.86
N ALA A 52 -11.16 3.82 19.79
CA ALA A 52 -10.46 4.84 20.57
C ALA A 52 -10.45 6.25 19.94
N PHE A 53 -10.69 6.38 18.63
CA PHE A 53 -10.53 7.65 17.91
C PHE A 53 -11.71 7.97 16.99
N GLU A 54 -11.87 9.26 16.67
CA GLU A 54 -12.91 9.71 15.74
C GLU A 54 -12.60 9.27 14.30
N GLU A 55 -13.65 8.96 13.53
CA GLU A 55 -13.52 8.53 12.13
C GLU A 55 -12.80 9.58 11.27
N SER A 56 -12.98 10.87 11.57
CA SER A 56 -12.29 11.96 10.89
C SER A 56 -10.77 11.91 11.07
N ASP A 57 -10.29 11.64 12.29
CA ASP A 57 -8.86 11.59 12.61
C ASP A 57 -8.20 10.39 11.93
N ILE A 58 -8.89 9.24 11.95
CA ILE A 58 -8.47 8.03 11.23
C ILE A 58 -8.34 8.30 9.74
N LYS A 59 -9.34 8.97 9.15
CA LYS A 59 -9.33 9.29 7.73
C LYS A 59 -8.18 10.23 7.37
N GLU A 60 -7.98 11.30 8.12
CA GLU A 60 -6.90 12.28 7.87
C GLU A 60 -5.51 11.62 7.97
N ALA A 61 -5.29 10.82 9.00
CA ALA A 61 -4.03 10.10 9.18
C ALA A 61 -3.76 9.12 8.03
N ASN A 62 -4.78 8.36 7.62
CA ASN A 62 -4.68 7.40 6.52
C ASN A 62 -4.39 8.10 5.18
N ASP A 63 -5.08 9.19 4.88
CA ASP A 63 -4.86 9.98 3.66
C ASP A 63 -3.43 10.56 3.62
N THR A 64 -2.90 10.98 4.78
CA THR A 64 -1.55 11.53 4.89
C THR A 64 -0.47 10.47 4.71
N ILE A 65 -0.68 9.26 5.21
CA ILE A 65 0.27 8.15 5.12
C ILE A 65 0.21 7.44 3.76
N LYS A 66 -0.93 7.51 3.07
CA LYS A 66 -1.18 6.85 1.78
C LYS A 66 -0.04 6.95 0.77
N PRO A 67 0.63 8.11 0.57
CA PRO A 67 1.74 8.21 -0.39
C PRO A 67 2.94 7.29 -0.07
N LEU A 68 3.16 6.92 1.20
CA LEU A 68 4.24 6.01 1.59
C LEU A 68 4.02 4.59 1.08
N GLU A 69 2.77 4.17 0.84
CA GLU A 69 2.46 2.83 0.37
C GLU A 69 3.06 2.53 -1.02
N MET A 70 3.32 3.55 -1.82
CA MET A 70 4.03 3.41 -3.10
C MET A 70 5.47 2.88 -2.94
N PHE A 71 6.08 3.13 -1.78
CA PHE A 71 7.48 2.79 -1.50
C PHE A 71 7.62 1.67 -0.48
N LEU A 72 6.77 1.69 0.55
CA LEU A 72 6.82 0.80 1.71
C LEU A 72 5.77 -0.31 1.67
N MET A 73 4.88 -0.30 0.66
CA MET A 73 3.68 -1.15 0.53
C MET A 73 2.58 -0.79 1.53
N LYS A 74 1.42 -1.47 1.49
CA LYS A 74 0.37 -1.24 2.48
C LYS A 74 0.85 -1.63 3.88
N PRO A 75 0.55 -0.84 4.92
CA PRO A 75 0.82 -1.22 6.30
C PRO A 75 -0.01 -2.48 6.64
N SER A 76 0.58 -3.41 7.39
CA SER A 76 -0.10 -4.64 7.80
C SER A 76 -1.05 -4.44 8.97
N LYS A 77 -0.81 -3.40 9.77
CA LYS A 77 -1.62 -3.01 10.93
C LYS A 77 -1.40 -1.53 11.25
N ILE A 78 -2.41 -0.90 11.83
CA ILE A 78 -2.34 0.41 12.46
C ILE A 78 -2.53 0.20 13.96
N ILE A 79 -1.68 0.80 14.79
CA ILE A 79 -1.68 0.61 16.24
C ILE A 79 -1.58 1.97 16.93
N PRO A 80 -2.44 2.28 17.91
CA PRO A 80 -2.34 3.54 18.63
C PRO A 80 -1.16 3.51 19.61
N PHE A 81 -0.62 4.69 19.91
CA PHE A 81 0.43 4.90 20.88
C PHE A 81 0.16 6.16 21.68
N VAL A 82 0.57 6.15 22.94
CA VAL A 82 0.82 7.38 23.69
C VAL A 82 2.26 7.81 23.43
N THR A 83 2.44 9.04 22.95
CA THR A 83 3.74 9.59 22.58
C THR A 83 4.31 10.51 23.65
N SER A 84 3.44 11.13 24.44
CA SER A 84 3.81 12.01 25.54
C SER A 84 2.67 12.10 26.55
N ILE A 85 3.02 12.27 27.83
CA ILE A 85 2.08 12.65 28.90
C ILE A 85 2.68 13.87 29.58
N LYS A 86 1.98 15.00 29.58
CA LYS A 86 2.47 16.28 30.12
C LYS A 86 1.53 16.83 31.18
N ASP A 87 2.05 17.69 32.04
CA ASP A 87 1.20 18.59 32.82
C ASP A 87 0.58 19.65 31.88
N TYR A 88 -0.74 19.80 31.94
CA TYR A 88 -1.47 20.64 30.99
C TYR A 88 -1.13 22.13 31.12
N GLU A 89 -0.83 22.62 32.32
CA GLU A 89 -0.53 24.05 32.54
C GLU A 89 0.92 24.39 32.18
N SER A 90 1.87 23.61 32.70
CA SER A 90 3.31 23.86 32.53
C SER A 90 3.88 23.29 31.24
N LYS A 91 3.18 22.35 30.60
CA LYS A 91 3.65 21.56 29.44
C LYS A 91 4.89 20.71 29.72
N GLU A 92 5.25 20.52 30.98
CA GLU A 92 6.37 19.65 31.36
C GLU A 92 5.99 18.17 31.20
N GLU A 93 6.84 17.40 30.52
CA GLU A 93 6.63 15.98 30.26
C GLU A 93 6.82 15.13 31.53
N ASN A 94 5.81 14.34 31.87
CA ASN A 94 5.85 13.34 32.93
C ASN A 94 6.44 12.02 32.41
N LYS A 95 7.76 12.02 32.23
CA LYS A 95 8.53 10.86 31.73
C LYS A 95 8.34 9.58 32.55
N LYS A 96 8.09 9.72 33.86
CA LYS A 96 7.86 8.56 34.73
C LYS A 96 6.55 7.88 34.36
N LEU A 97 5.48 8.65 34.25
CA LEU A 97 4.16 8.12 33.91
C LEU A 97 4.12 7.54 32.48
N LEU A 98 4.79 8.19 31.53
CA LEU A 98 4.93 7.65 30.17
C LEU A 98 5.66 6.31 30.14
N LYS A 99 6.71 6.15 30.96
CA LYS A 99 7.45 4.89 31.07
C LYS A 99 6.60 3.79 31.70
N GLU A 100 5.85 4.10 32.74
CA GLU A 100 4.91 3.16 33.36
C GLU A 100 3.80 2.74 32.37
N PHE A 101 3.30 3.68 31.55
CA PHE A 101 2.35 3.38 30.46
C PHE A 101 2.94 2.44 29.41
N ASP A 102 4.16 2.73 28.91
CA ASP A 102 4.85 1.88 27.93
C ASP A 102 5.09 0.46 28.47
N GLU A 103 5.39 0.33 29.77
CA GLU A 103 5.57 -0.95 30.48
C GLU A 103 4.27 -1.74 30.64
N GLU A 104 3.13 -1.07 30.84
CA GLU A 104 1.83 -1.72 30.92
C GLU A 104 1.34 -2.14 29.54
N TYR A 105 1.38 -1.22 28.56
CA TYR A 105 0.87 -1.46 27.21
C TYR A 105 1.77 -2.41 26.39
N LYS A 106 3.09 -2.42 26.61
CA LYS A 106 4.11 -3.32 26.01
C LYS A 106 4.21 -3.34 24.48
N VAL A 107 3.31 -2.69 23.75
CA VAL A 107 3.26 -2.70 22.28
C VAL A 107 4.57 -2.17 21.70
N LYS A 108 5.02 -1.00 22.16
CA LYS A 108 6.24 -0.35 21.69
C LYS A 108 7.47 -1.24 21.90
N GLU A 109 7.63 -1.78 23.11
CA GLU A 109 8.72 -2.69 23.44
C GLU A 109 8.68 -3.97 22.60
N SER A 110 7.49 -4.53 22.35
CA SER A 110 7.29 -5.71 21.51
C SER A 110 7.83 -5.51 20.09
N TYR A 111 7.56 -4.36 19.46
CA TYR A 111 8.06 -4.04 18.12
C TYR A 111 9.56 -3.79 18.11
N ILE A 112 10.09 -3.06 19.08
CA ILE A 112 11.54 -2.84 19.23
C ILE A 112 12.27 -4.19 19.39
N ASN A 113 11.75 -5.09 20.24
CA ASN A 113 12.32 -6.43 20.45
C ASN A 113 12.25 -7.31 19.20
N LYS A 114 11.26 -7.10 18.33
CA LYS A 114 11.16 -7.74 17.01
C LYS A 114 12.05 -7.10 15.95
N GLY A 115 12.85 -6.10 16.32
CA GLY A 115 13.81 -5.42 15.46
C GLY A 115 13.22 -4.30 14.59
N TYR A 116 12.04 -3.78 14.94
CA TYR A 116 11.43 -2.68 14.19
C TYR A 116 12.06 -1.34 14.61
N GLU A 117 12.33 -0.49 13.61
CA GLU A 117 12.60 0.92 13.84
C GLU A 117 11.26 1.65 14.01
N ILE A 118 11.15 2.55 14.99
CA ILE A 118 9.97 3.39 15.19
C ILE A 118 10.37 4.84 14.91
N ARG A 119 9.73 5.49 13.94
CA ARG A 119 10.08 6.84 13.48
C ARG A 119 8.85 7.67 13.22
N ASP A 120 8.98 8.99 13.41
CA ASP A 120 7.95 9.93 12.98
C ASP A 120 7.82 9.97 11.45
N VAL A 121 6.63 10.32 11.00
CA VAL A 121 6.26 10.40 9.58
C VAL A 121 7.18 11.31 8.78
N TYR A 122 7.63 12.44 9.32
CA TYR A 122 8.44 13.42 8.60
C TYR A 122 9.84 12.86 8.33
N HIS A 123 10.47 12.26 9.34
CA HIS A 123 11.73 11.56 9.18
C HIS A 123 11.66 10.49 8.09
N VAL A 124 10.57 9.73 8.05
CA VAL A 124 10.37 8.66 7.07
C VAL A 124 10.19 9.22 5.66
N PHE A 125 9.41 10.28 5.48
CA PHE A 125 9.28 10.94 4.17
C PHE A 125 10.62 11.46 3.64
N GLU A 126 11.41 12.12 4.50
CA GLU A 126 12.74 12.64 4.12
C GLU A 126 13.73 11.53 3.76
N ASN A 127 13.57 10.35 4.37
CA ASN A 127 14.52 9.24 4.27
C ASN A 127 13.90 7.97 3.67
N VAL A 128 12.82 8.10 2.88
CA VAL A 128 12.01 6.96 2.43
C VAL A 128 12.83 5.88 1.73
N VAL A 129 13.87 6.30 0.99
CA VAL A 129 14.79 5.42 0.27
C VAL A 129 15.49 4.41 1.20
N LYS A 130 15.78 4.77 2.45
CA LYS A 130 16.37 3.89 3.46
C LYS A 130 15.45 2.72 3.81
N TYR A 131 14.14 2.94 3.74
CA TYR A 131 13.13 2.01 4.22
C TYR A 131 12.48 1.19 3.11
N ILE A 132 12.80 1.45 1.84
CA ILE A 132 12.30 0.66 0.71
C ILE A 132 12.74 -0.81 0.90
N PRO A 133 11.79 -1.77 0.95
CA PRO A 133 12.10 -3.19 1.07
C PRO A 133 13.02 -3.67 -0.06
N GLN A 134 14.12 -4.32 0.31
CA GLN A 134 15.02 -4.98 -0.63
C GLN A 134 14.60 -6.43 -0.77
N GLU A 135 13.75 -6.72 -1.76
CA GLU A 135 13.13 -8.03 -1.92
C GLU A 135 13.49 -8.68 -3.25
N ASN A 136 13.61 -10.01 -3.24
CA ASN A 136 13.57 -10.80 -4.46
C ASN A 136 12.11 -10.95 -4.91
N LEU A 137 11.76 -10.31 -6.02
CA LEU A 137 10.40 -10.32 -6.58
C LEU A 137 10.11 -11.55 -7.45
N ASP A 138 11.04 -12.51 -7.56
CA ASP A 138 10.82 -13.73 -8.33
C ASP A 138 9.68 -14.59 -7.79
N THR A 139 9.43 -14.53 -6.47
CA THR A 139 8.32 -15.22 -5.81
C THR A 139 6.95 -14.65 -6.19
N LEU A 140 6.91 -13.44 -6.77
CA LEU A 140 5.69 -12.78 -7.23
C LEU A 140 5.37 -13.09 -8.70
N ASN A 141 6.23 -13.85 -9.40
CA ASN A 141 5.95 -14.28 -10.76
C ASN A 141 4.73 -15.22 -10.76
N ILE A 142 3.65 -14.81 -11.41
CA ILE A 142 2.47 -15.66 -11.64
C ILE A 142 2.65 -16.56 -12.86
N LEU A 143 3.58 -16.22 -13.75
CA LEU A 143 4.06 -17.06 -14.84
C LEU A 143 5.52 -16.70 -15.13
N LYS A 144 6.35 -17.72 -15.32
CA LYS A 144 7.71 -17.62 -15.89
C LYS A 144 7.84 -18.65 -17.00
N ILE A 145 8.09 -18.20 -18.23
CA ILE A 145 8.07 -19.06 -19.41
C ILE A 145 9.12 -18.62 -20.42
N GLU A 146 9.70 -19.56 -21.16
CA GLU A 146 10.58 -19.25 -22.30
C GLU A 146 9.81 -18.41 -23.31
N LYS A 147 10.44 -17.33 -23.81
CA LYS A 147 9.81 -16.37 -24.72
C LYS A 147 9.22 -17.04 -25.96
N GLU A 148 9.90 -18.02 -26.53
CA GLU A 148 9.43 -18.74 -27.70
C GLU A 148 8.15 -19.55 -27.47
N LYS A 149 7.88 -19.97 -26.23
CA LYS A 149 6.71 -20.79 -25.83
C LYS A 149 5.48 -19.96 -25.49
N PHE A 150 5.56 -18.63 -25.57
CA PHE A 150 4.41 -17.74 -25.33
C PHE A 150 4.03 -16.99 -26.61
N ASP A 151 2.74 -16.85 -26.87
CA ASP A 151 2.19 -16.10 -28.00
C ASP A 151 1.87 -14.65 -27.57
N MET A 152 2.92 -13.82 -27.50
CA MET A 152 2.82 -12.42 -27.06
C MET A 152 1.92 -11.58 -27.97
N ASP A 153 1.98 -11.81 -29.28
CA ASP A 153 1.20 -11.03 -30.25
C ASP A 153 -0.30 -11.30 -30.08
N LYS A 154 -0.68 -12.58 -29.98
CA LYS A 154 -2.07 -12.97 -29.72
C LYS A 154 -2.57 -12.50 -28.36
N PHE A 155 -1.72 -12.53 -27.33
CA PHE A 155 -2.06 -12.02 -26.00
C PHE A 155 -2.39 -10.52 -26.03
N ILE A 156 -1.54 -9.70 -26.67
CA ILE A 156 -1.76 -8.26 -26.81
C ILE A 156 -2.98 -7.97 -27.67
N GLU A 157 -3.15 -8.64 -28.82
CA GLU A 157 -4.29 -8.47 -29.71
C GLU A 157 -5.62 -8.82 -29.01
N THR A 158 -5.65 -9.95 -28.31
CA THR A 158 -6.84 -10.37 -27.55
C THR A 158 -7.18 -9.37 -26.45
N THR A 159 -6.17 -8.86 -25.74
CA THR A 159 -6.38 -7.84 -24.70
C THR A 159 -6.96 -6.55 -25.28
N LYS A 160 -6.43 -6.07 -26.41
CA LYS A 160 -6.95 -4.88 -27.12
C LYS A 160 -8.40 -5.05 -27.52
N ASN A 161 -8.72 -6.18 -28.16
CA ASN A 161 -10.06 -6.44 -28.67
C ASN A 161 -11.10 -6.65 -27.56
N ASN A 162 -10.66 -7.07 -26.38
CA ASN A 162 -11.58 -7.33 -25.26
C ASN A 162 -11.80 -6.09 -24.38
N LEU A 163 -10.97 -5.06 -24.52
CA LEU A 163 -11.02 -3.81 -23.74
C LEU A 163 -11.20 -2.57 -24.63
N ASP A 164 -11.57 -2.73 -25.90
CA ASP A 164 -11.66 -1.66 -26.90
C ASP A 164 -12.67 -0.56 -26.54
N GLU A 165 -13.76 -0.94 -25.87
CA GLU A 165 -14.77 0.00 -25.35
C GLU A 165 -14.30 0.78 -24.12
N ALA A 166 -13.26 0.30 -23.42
CA ALA A 166 -12.80 0.85 -22.15
C ALA A 166 -11.48 1.62 -22.24
N ILE A 167 -10.55 1.16 -23.07
CA ILE A 167 -9.17 1.66 -23.14
C ILE A 167 -8.77 1.88 -24.59
N ASN A 168 -8.12 3.00 -24.88
CA ASN A 168 -7.50 3.21 -26.18
C ASN A 168 -6.43 2.11 -26.44
N SER A 169 -6.64 1.30 -27.48
CA SER A 169 -5.76 0.21 -27.88
C SER A 169 -4.29 0.61 -28.14
N GLU A 170 -4.01 1.89 -28.39
CA GLU A 170 -2.65 2.44 -28.51
C GLU A 170 -1.89 2.45 -27.17
N LEU A 171 -2.62 2.39 -26.05
CA LEU A 171 -2.06 2.30 -24.70
C LEU A 171 -1.76 0.85 -24.28
N ILE A 172 -1.88 -0.12 -25.20
CA ILE A 172 -1.64 -1.53 -24.93
C ILE A 172 -0.63 -2.06 -25.97
N PRO A 173 0.55 -2.59 -25.58
CA PRO A 173 1.18 -2.45 -24.27
C PRO A 173 1.74 -1.04 -24.05
N VAL A 174 2.01 -0.68 -22.79
CA VAL A 174 2.84 0.48 -22.43
C VAL A 174 4.27 0.04 -22.21
N ASN A 175 5.24 0.72 -22.83
CA ASN A 175 6.66 0.47 -22.57
C ASN A 175 7.08 1.06 -21.21
N MET A 176 7.87 0.30 -20.46
CA MET A 176 8.18 0.60 -19.07
C MET A 176 9.68 0.53 -18.79
N GLU A 177 10.21 1.51 -18.06
CA GLU A 177 11.59 1.54 -17.57
C GLU A 177 11.59 1.28 -16.07
N LYS A 178 12.37 0.29 -15.64
CA LYS A 178 12.50 -0.05 -14.22
C LYS A 178 13.08 1.12 -13.43
N SER A 179 12.49 1.43 -12.29
CA SER A 179 12.99 2.48 -11.41
C SER A 179 14.33 2.10 -10.80
N ASN A 180 15.24 3.07 -10.72
CA ASN A 180 16.51 2.92 -10.00
C ASN A 180 16.35 2.96 -8.47
N LEU A 181 15.17 3.36 -7.97
CA LEU A 181 14.90 3.45 -6.53
C LEU A 181 14.44 2.12 -5.95
N THR A 182 13.68 1.34 -6.70
CA THR A 182 13.11 0.07 -6.22
C THR A 182 12.78 -0.85 -7.37
N ASN A 183 12.92 -2.16 -7.14
CA ASN A 183 12.57 -3.18 -8.10
C ASN A 183 11.04 -3.31 -8.34
N ARG A 184 10.21 -2.65 -7.51
CA ARG A 184 8.75 -2.72 -7.60
C ARG A 184 8.12 -1.68 -8.52
N LEU A 185 8.83 -0.59 -8.82
CA LEU A 185 8.28 0.55 -9.56
C LEU A 185 8.87 0.61 -10.96
N PHE A 186 7.99 0.88 -11.93
CA PHE A 186 8.33 1.02 -13.33
C PHE A 186 7.67 2.28 -13.86
N LEU A 187 8.42 3.08 -14.60
CA LEU A 187 7.98 4.35 -15.16
C LEU A 187 7.68 4.17 -16.64
N LYS A 188 6.58 4.73 -17.13
CA LYS A 188 6.32 4.76 -18.57
C LYS A 188 7.46 5.46 -19.29
N THR A 189 7.87 4.88 -20.42
CA THR A 189 8.91 5.42 -21.28
C THR A 189 8.50 5.34 -22.74
N SER A 190 9.04 6.22 -23.58
CA SER A 190 8.90 6.12 -25.03
C SER A 190 9.93 5.19 -25.66
N LYS A 191 10.96 4.78 -24.90
CA LYS A 191 11.99 3.85 -25.37
C LYS A 191 11.40 2.45 -25.50
N ASP A 192 11.90 1.69 -26.47
CA ASP A 192 11.66 0.26 -26.48
C ASP A 192 12.52 -0.39 -25.39
N THR A 193 11.91 -1.19 -24.54
CA THR A 193 12.52 -1.77 -23.34
C THR A 193 12.07 -3.20 -23.18
N SER A 194 12.80 -3.98 -22.38
CA SER A 194 12.43 -5.36 -22.06
C SER A 194 11.23 -5.47 -21.11
N ALA A 195 10.74 -4.35 -20.56
CA ALA A 195 9.62 -4.33 -19.64
C ALA A 195 8.40 -3.63 -20.26
N LYS A 196 7.23 -4.25 -20.11
CA LYS A 196 5.96 -3.75 -20.63
C LYS A 196 4.87 -3.88 -19.58
N TYR A 197 3.97 -2.92 -19.56
CA TYR A 197 2.71 -3.04 -18.83
C TYR A 197 1.59 -3.39 -19.82
N VAL A 198 0.80 -4.41 -19.47
CA VAL A 198 -0.41 -4.80 -20.20
C VAL A 198 -1.56 -4.83 -19.22
N VAL A 199 -2.54 -3.97 -19.42
CA VAL A 199 -3.76 -3.91 -18.60
C VAL A 199 -4.54 -5.23 -18.67
N PHE A 200 -5.10 -5.62 -17.52
CA PHE A 200 -6.03 -6.73 -17.40
C PHE A 200 -7.42 -6.25 -17.02
N GLY A 201 -7.53 -5.35 -16.04
CA GLY A 201 -8.80 -4.84 -15.54
C GLY A 201 -8.78 -3.33 -15.40
N THR A 202 -9.88 -2.68 -15.78
CA THR A 202 -10.08 -1.23 -15.66
C THR A 202 -11.45 -0.92 -15.09
N ASP A 203 -11.51 0.14 -14.29
CA ASP A 203 -12.79 0.70 -13.86
C ASP A 203 -13.55 1.24 -15.08
N ILE A 204 -14.83 0.87 -15.20
CA ILE A 204 -15.72 1.35 -16.27
C ILE A 204 -16.83 2.25 -15.74
N SER A 205 -16.76 2.67 -14.47
CA SER A 205 -17.76 3.48 -13.74
C SER A 205 -18.17 4.77 -14.44
N THR A 206 -17.35 5.28 -15.37
CA THR A 206 -17.69 6.44 -16.21
C THR A 206 -18.85 6.19 -17.18
N TYR A 207 -19.13 4.94 -17.55
CA TYR A 207 -20.21 4.58 -18.47
C TYR A 207 -20.96 3.27 -18.14
N SER A 208 -20.46 2.43 -17.24
CA SER A 208 -21.14 1.22 -16.75
C SER A 208 -20.66 0.86 -15.34
N GLU A 209 -21.46 0.09 -14.59
CA GLU A 209 -21.05 -0.37 -13.26
C GLU A 209 -20.07 -1.56 -13.33
N GLY A 210 -18.98 -1.47 -12.56
CA GLY A 210 -18.03 -2.55 -12.33
C GLY A 210 -16.65 -2.34 -12.96
N ILE A 211 -15.88 -3.43 -13.02
CA ILE A 211 -14.53 -3.49 -13.58
C ILE A 211 -14.56 -4.44 -14.79
N LEU A 212 -14.24 -3.93 -15.97
CA LEU A 212 -14.11 -4.75 -17.18
C LEU A 212 -12.74 -5.41 -17.21
N CYS A 213 -12.72 -6.74 -17.35
CA CYS A 213 -11.49 -7.52 -17.43
C CYS A 213 -11.20 -8.01 -18.86
N ALA A 214 -9.93 -8.26 -19.17
CA ALA A 214 -9.47 -8.70 -20.48
C ALA A 214 -9.95 -10.11 -20.85
N ASN A 215 -10.48 -10.89 -19.88
CA ASN A 215 -11.20 -12.13 -20.13
C ASN A 215 -12.70 -11.92 -20.47
N LYS A 216 -13.14 -10.67 -20.63
CA LYS A 216 -14.53 -10.21 -20.86
C LYS A 216 -15.47 -10.35 -19.66
N GLU A 217 -14.97 -10.75 -18.50
CA GLU A 217 -15.79 -10.74 -17.29
C GLU A 217 -15.91 -9.32 -16.74
N ILE A 218 -17.06 -9.01 -16.15
CA ILE A 218 -17.32 -7.75 -15.45
C ILE A 218 -17.51 -8.08 -13.97
N ILE A 219 -16.61 -7.57 -13.13
CA ILE A 219 -16.75 -7.66 -11.68
C ILE A 219 -17.59 -6.48 -11.23
N LYS A 220 -18.83 -6.74 -10.78
CA LYS A 220 -19.77 -5.71 -10.33
C LYS A 220 -19.80 -5.53 -8.83
N ASP A 221 -19.44 -6.58 -8.10
CA ASP A 221 -19.40 -6.55 -6.65
C ASP A 221 -18.12 -5.84 -6.21
N MET A 222 -18.26 -4.67 -5.59
CA MET A 222 -17.14 -3.86 -5.12
C MET A 222 -16.64 -4.30 -3.74
N ASP A 223 -17.38 -5.19 -3.05
CA ASP A 223 -16.99 -5.76 -1.76
C ASP A 223 -16.10 -7.00 -1.93
N VAL A 224 -15.74 -7.37 -3.17
CA VAL A 224 -14.83 -8.48 -3.43
C VAL A 224 -13.42 -8.15 -2.97
N ASP A 225 -12.73 -9.16 -2.45
CA ASP A 225 -11.33 -9.01 -2.08
C ASP A 225 -10.46 -8.83 -3.33
N MET A 226 -9.98 -7.61 -3.53
CA MET A 226 -9.04 -7.22 -4.59
C MET A 226 -7.58 -7.20 -4.09
N GLY A 227 -7.35 -7.44 -2.80
CA GLY A 227 -6.06 -7.37 -2.15
C GLY A 227 -5.40 -5.99 -2.13
N ASP A 228 -4.13 -5.94 -2.53
CA ASP A 228 -3.33 -4.72 -2.57
C ASP A 228 -3.61 -3.86 -3.82
N LEU A 229 -4.48 -4.34 -4.71
CA LEU A 229 -4.84 -3.62 -5.92
C LEU A 229 -5.66 -2.36 -5.60
N GLU A 230 -5.49 -1.35 -6.44
CA GLU A 230 -6.25 -0.10 -6.37
C GLU A 230 -6.80 0.21 -7.76
N LEU A 231 -8.12 0.34 -7.87
CA LEU A 231 -8.83 0.57 -9.13
C LEU A 231 -9.60 1.88 -9.07
N SER A 232 -9.49 2.68 -10.13
CA SER A 232 -10.24 3.93 -10.32
C SER A 232 -10.07 4.42 -11.76
N ASN A 233 -10.73 5.53 -12.11
CA ASN A 233 -10.59 6.19 -13.42
C ASN A 233 -9.15 6.52 -13.86
N THR A 234 -8.17 6.52 -12.94
CA THR A 234 -6.76 6.77 -13.25
C THR A 234 -5.85 5.59 -12.93
N LYS A 235 -6.38 4.54 -12.27
CA LYS A 235 -5.62 3.38 -11.80
C LYS A 235 -6.22 2.08 -12.35
N ASP A 236 -5.38 1.34 -13.06
CA ASP A 236 -5.72 0.06 -13.68
C ASP A 236 -4.99 -1.10 -13.01
N VAL A 237 -5.47 -2.32 -13.22
CA VAL A 237 -4.81 -3.57 -12.82
C VAL A 237 -4.31 -4.30 -14.04
N GLY A 238 -3.09 -4.83 -14.00
CA GLY A 238 -2.53 -5.53 -15.13
C GLY A 238 -1.23 -6.25 -14.83
N TYR A 239 -0.61 -6.71 -15.91
CA TYR A 239 0.65 -7.42 -15.89
C TYR A 239 1.79 -6.45 -16.09
N LEU A 240 2.77 -6.51 -15.20
CA LEU A 240 4.11 -6.10 -15.54
C LEU A 240 4.86 -7.32 -16.09
N ILE A 241 5.30 -7.20 -17.33
CA ILE A 241 5.95 -8.25 -18.10
C ILE A 241 7.40 -7.84 -18.34
N GLU A 242 8.35 -8.64 -17.87
CA GLU A 242 9.77 -8.41 -18.11
C GLU A 242 10.37 -9.58 -18.90
N GLU A 243 11.11 -9.28 -19.96
CA GLU A 243 11.99 -10.22 -20.64
C GLU A 243 13.39 -10.22 -19.98
N VAL A 244 13.76 -11.35 -19.39
CA VAL A 244 15.04 -11.55 -18.70
C VAL A 244 15.61 -12.89 -19.12
N ASP A 245 16.82 -12.89 -19.70
CA ASP A 245 17.56 -14.09 -20.10
C ASP A 245 16.76 -15.07 -20.99
N GLY A 246 15.95 -14.54 -21.91
CA GLY A 246 15.10 -15.34 -22.81
C GLY A 246 13.80 -15.86 -22.17
N TYR A 247 13.53 -15.50 -20.91
CA TYR A 247 12.27 -15.79 -20.24
C TYR A 247 11.39 -14.55 -20.15
N LEU A 248 10.09 -14.73 -20.34
CA LEU A 248 9.07 -13.77 -19.97
C LEU A 248 8.64 -14.06 -18.54
N THR A 249 8.62 -13.01 -17.71
CA THR A 249 8.08 -13.07 -16.34
C THR A 249 6.88 -12.16 -16.24
N PHE A 250 5.79 -12.65 -15.64
CA PHE A 250 4.56 -11.91 -15.45
C PHE A 250 4.33 -11.71 -13.97
N LYS A 251 4.18 -10.45 -13.54
CA LYS A 251 3.83 -10.07 -12.17
C LYS A 251 2.59 -9.18 -12.20
N ILE A 252 1.79 -9.25 -11.14
CA ILE A 252 0.58 -8.43 -11.03
C ILE A 252 0.96 -7.04 -10.54
N SER A 253 0.36 -6.01 -11.13
CA SER A 253 0.68 -4.62 -10.84
C SER A 253 -0.53 -3.69 -10.96
N ASN A 254 -0.51 -2.61 -10.19
CA ASN A 254 -1.33 -1.42 -10.43
C ASN A 254 -0.62 -0.53 -11.46
N TYR A 255 -1.36 0.18 -12.29
CA TYR A 255 -0.84 1.23 -13.16
C TYR A 255 -1.58 2.54 -12.93
N ASN A 256 -0.85 3.57 -12.51
CA ASN A 256 -1.38 4.92 -12.35
C ASN A 256 -1.03 5.78 -13.57
N SER A 257 -2.05 6.14 -14.33
CA SER A 257 -1.96 6.99 -15.53
C SER A 257 -1.91 8.49 -15.21
N GLN A 258 -2.21 8.89 -13.98
CA GLN A 258 -2.22 10.29 -13.54
C GLN A 258 -1.57 10.43 -12.16
N THR A 259 -0.30 10.85 -12.16
CA THR A 259 0.38 11.27 -10.94
C THR A 259 0.49 12.80 -10.89
N PRO A 260 0.62 13.42 -9.70
CA PRO A 260 0.73 14.87 -9.58
C PRO A 260 1.90 15.50 -10.35
N ASN A 261 2.98 14.74 -10.59
CA ASN A 261 4.14 15.20 -11.34
C ASN A 261 4.09 14.81 -12.84
N GLY A 262 2.96 14.28 -13.32
CA GLY A 262 2.74 13.92 -14.72
C GLY A 262 3.40 12.61 -15.17
N ASN A 263 4.10 11.90 -14.27
CA ASN A 263 4.61 10.58 -14.58
C ASN A 263 3.48 9.54 -14.63
N GLN A 264 3.69 8.46 -15.37
CA GLN A 264 2.83 7.29 -15.34
C GLN A 264 3.66 6.12 -14.85
N LEU A 265 3.14 5.33 -13.93
CA LEU A 265 3.91 4.29 -13.26
C LEU A 265 3.11 3.02 -13.04
N ALA A 266 3.79 1.87 -13.11
CA ALA A 266 3.29 0.61 -12.61
C ALA A 266 4.01 0.24 -11.31
N GLN A 267 3.27 -0.36 -10.38
CA GLN A 267 3.77 -0.87 -9.11
C GLN A 267 3.39 -2.34 -8.97
N ILE A 268 4.38 -3.21 -8.78
CA ILE A 268 4.17 -4.64 -8.49
C ILE A 268 3.55 -4.79 -7.09
N VAL A 269 2.48 -5.57 -7.01
CA VAL A 269 1.76 -5.89 -5.76
C VAL A 269 1.97 -7.34 -5.33
N ASP A 270 1.71 -7.63 -4.05
CA ASP A 270 1.90 -8.97 -3.48
C ASP A 270 0.61 -9.80 -3.50
N TYR A 271 -0.49 -9.16 -3.13
CA TYR A 271 -1.79 -9.80 -3.05
C TYR A 271 -2.76 -9.12 -3.99
N SER A 272 -3.51 -9.92 -4.75
CA SER A 272 -4.42 -9.43 -5.79
C SER A 272 -5.79 -10.12 -5.75
N GLY A 273 -6.11 -10.75 -4.60
CA GLY A 273 -7.38 -11.40 -4.33
C GLY A 273 -7.98 -12.17 -5.51
N VAL A 274 -9.23 -11.84 -5.87
CA VAL A 274 -9.99 -12.49 -6.95
C VAL A 274 -9.29 -12.43 -8.31
N PHE A 275 -8.57 -11.33 -8.59
CA PHE A 275 -7.89 -11.14 -9.87
C PHE A 275 -6.75 -12.14 -10.09
N LYS A 276 -6.12 -12.64 -9.02
CA LYS A 276 -4.96 -13.54 -9.16
C LYS A 276 -5.27 -14.74 -10.07
N LYS A 277 -6.39 -15.41 -9.78
CA LYS A 277 -6.80 -16.60 -10.52
C LYS A 277 -7.23 -16.25 -11.95
N MET A 278 -8.04 -15.20 -12.10
CA MET A 278 -8.51 -14.74 -13.42
C MET A 278 -7.34 -14.39 -14.34
N MET A 279 -6.32 -13.71 -13.79
CA MET A 279 -5.13 -13.32 -14.52
C MET A 279 -4.29 -14.53 -14.94
N ILE A 280 -4.07 -15.50 -14.04
CA ILE A 280 -3.36 -16.76 -14.36
C ILE A 280 -4.10 -17.55 -15.45
N ASP A 281 -5.41 -17.71 -15.30
CA ASP A 281 -6.24 -18.47 -16.24
C ASP A 281 -6.28 -17.79 -17.62
N PHE A 282 -6.26 -16.45 -17.66
CA PHE A 282 -6.20 -15.69 -18.91
C PHE A 282 -4.85 -15.85 -19.61
N ILE A 283 -3.72 -15.57 -18.94
CA ILE A 283 -2.40 -15.68 -19.58
C ILE A 283 -2.06 -17.11 -19.99
N GLY A 284 -2.59 -18.11 -19.29
CA GLY A 284 -2.40 -19.52 -19.62
C GLY A 284 -2.91 -19.90 -21.02
N GLN A 285 -3.86 -19.15 -21.59
CA GLN A 285 -4.43 -19.41 -22.92
C GLN A 285 -3.47 -19.11 -24.08
N PHE A 286 -2.36 -18.41 -23.80
CA PHE A 286 -1.38 -17.97 -24.79
C PHE A 286 -0.07 -18.75 -24.72
N ILE A 287 -0.02 -19.80 -23.90
CA ILE A 287 1.08 -20.76 -23.89
C ILE A 287 0.93 -21.68 -25.12
N LYS A 288 2.01 -21.84 -25.89
CA LYS A 288 2.05 -22.64 -27.13
C LYS A 288 2.18 -24.14 -26.86
#